data_AF-A0A8T3V784-F1
#
_entry.id   AF-A0A8T3V784-F1
#
_cell.length_a   1.000
_cell.length_b   1.000
_cell.length_c   1.000
_cell.angle_alpha   90.00
_cell.angle_beta   90.00
_cell.angle_gamma   90.00
#
_symmetry.space_group_name_H-M   'P 1'
#
loop_
_entity.id
_entity.type
_entity.pdbx_description
1 polymer ?
#
loop_
_entity_poly.entity_id
_entity_poly.type
_entity_poly.pdbx_seq_one_letter_code
_entity_poly.pdbx_strand_id
1 'polypeptide(L)'
;MLFSKKHVKFAFILMIFAVLSVSFVSASDLNSTDALMSDDTADAIELSDNLDEIKADGDTQEKQTPTVQINASKLTTGEEIEISLHDPDDDSSLINKNLTATINQKEHNLFTNDQGIARLKMDLPGNTYVLNVSFIGDDDYAPVSQTFDIKVYKIITELDIGKTSLVNGEKLRAYLKDIHGNPLLDVPVSFKVDGKTYTYDTNSDGRAAYTVNLGLGKHSVTINYGGDGYYYPISQTVDINVLRITSIVIGNSILLTNGYLRIYLKSSVLSEVANKPVKITINNKVYNKKTNSEGFLVFKPYQGKGTLNIKVEFAGTSTAGPSVATKQVTGIKGDAKNPMKSRIPLRNGVPDVDYMTWRYVMADGDMKYTVLKAQYKEVLKRDSYCLFLNKKLSKYTFFKSKAQPKFYHVIKREKWNVIERAINTKIVKKNKNGYWPYQVTANLKGKSYTYPEVRDVQNTGYTCGPTSCSMCSQVLRNYYCEKYLGQKAGSNSYSGSSTSGLKYALEKCNFKCSYFYKSSFNKALKQLKKGGCALVFHTWN
;
A
#
# COMPACT_ATOMS: atom_id res chain seq x y z
N MET A 1 -40.87 -11.56 6.12
CA MET A 1 -41.68 -10.38 5.73
C MET A 1 -40.82 -9.48 4.85
N LEU A 2 -41.14 -9.44 3.53
CA LEU A 2 -41.21 -8.28 2.59
C LEU A 2 -40.02 -7.27 2.59
N PHE A 3 -39.36 -6.84 1.51
CA PHE A 3 -39.56 -6.90 0.05
C PHE A 3 -38.21 -6.69 -0.71
N SER A 4 -38.07 -7.40 -1.84
CA SER A 4 -37.44 -7.05 -3.14
C SER A 4 -36.16 -6.19 -3.23
N LYS A 5 -35.06 -6.82 -3.69
CA LYS A 5 -34.01 -6.19 -4.52
C LYS A 5 -33.86 -6.99 -5.82
N LYS A 6 -34.31 -6.43 -6.95
CA LYS A 6 -33.96 -6.93 -8.28
C LYS A 6 -32.53 -6.49 -8.64
N HIS A 7 -31.68 -7.45 -8.98
CA HIS A 7 -30.44 -7.25 -9.73
C HIS A 7 -30.76 -7.49 -11.21
N VAL A 8 -30.51 -6.51 -12.07
CA VAL A 8 -30.51 -6.72 -13.53
C VAL A 8 -29.05 -6.92 -13.96
N LYS A 9 -28.76 -8.13 -14.43
CA LYS A 9 -27.52 -8.50 -15.12
C LYS A 9 -27.71 -8.20 -16.61
N PHE A 10 -26.72 -7.52 -17.19
CA PHE A 10 -26.48 -7.45 -18.63
C PHE A 10 -26.21 -8.86 -19.20
N ALA A 11 -26.91 -9.23 -20.27
CA ALA A 11 -26.49 -10.27 -21.20
C ALA A 11 -27.06 -9.97 -22.60
N PHE A 12 -26.15 -9.87 -23.56
CA PHE A 12 -26.38 -9.79 -25.01
C PHE A 12 -27.22 -10.96 -25.53
N ILE A 13 -28.25 -10.68 -26.34
CA ILE A 13 -28.79 -11.62 -27.32
C ILE A 13 -29.07 -10.86 -28.64
N LEU A 14 -28.44 -11.39 -29.68
CA LEU A 14 -28.49 -11.10 -31.10
C LEU A 14 -29.77 -11.72 -31.71
N MET A 15 -30.53 -10.98 -32.53
CA MET A 15 -31.38 -11.55 -33.61
C MET A 15 -31.92 -10.41 -34.51
N ILE A 16 -31.32 -10.23 -35.70
CA ILE A 16 -31.86 -10.56 -37.05
C ILE A 16 -33.07 -9.72 -37.47
N PHE A 17 -32.86 -8.84 -38.46
CA PHE A 17 -33.86 -8.54 -39.49
C PHE A 17 -33.24 -8.79 -40.87
N ALA A 18 -33.90 -9.66 -41.62
CA ALA A 18 -33.52 -10.08 -42.96
C ALA A 18 -34.02 -9.07 -44.01
N VAL A 19 -33.15 -8.78 -44.97
CA VAL A 19 -33.44 -8.06 -46.21
C VAL A 19 -34.01 -9.07 -47.21
N LEU A 20 -35.16 -8.75 -47.79
CA LEU A 20 -35.69 -9.43 -48.98
C LEU A 20 -36.36 -8.38 -49.89
N SER A 21 -35.60 -7.88 -50.85
CA SER A 21 -36.13 -7.30 -52.09
C SER A 21 -36.00 -8.37 -53.17
N VAL A 22 -37.12 -8.76 -53.77
CA VAL A 22 -37.18 -9.71 -54.88
C VAL A 22 -37.14 -8.92 -56.19
N SER A 23 -36.34 -9.40 -57.14
CA SER A 23 -36.28 -8.92 -58.53
C SER A 23 -36.36 -10.10 -59.49
N PHE A 24 -37.18 -9.98 -60.54
CA PHE A 24 -37.10 -10.67 -61.84
C PHE A 24 -37.63 -9.66 -62.88
N VAL A 25 -36.80 -9.06 -63.74
CA VAL A 25 -36.16 -9.51 -65.01
C VAL A 25 -37.11 -9.51 -66.21
N SER A 26 -36.79 -8.69 -67.21
CA SER A 26 -36.48 -9.17 -68.56
C SER A 26 -35.42 -8.26 -69.19
N ALA A 27 -34.51 -8.86 -69.97
CA ALA A 27 -33.47 -8.21 -70.73
C ALA A 27 -33.57 -8.69 -72.18
N SER A 28 -33.28 -7.82 -73.15
CA SER A 28 -32.48 -8.15 -74.35
C SER A 28 -32.23 -6.89 -75.20
N ASP A 29 -30.94 -6.53 -75.27
CA ASP A 29 -30.11 -6.16 -76.43
C ASP A 29 -30.64 -5.30 -77.61
N LEU A 30 -29.86 -4.22 -77.88
CA LEU A 30 -29.24 -3.76 -79.16
C LEU A 30 -30.04 -3.98 -80.47
N ASN A 31 -30.27 -3.00 -81.36
CA ASN A 31 -29.29 -2.12 -82.04
C ASN A 31 -30.01 -1.20 -83.06
N SER A 32 -29.38 -0.05 -83.38
CA SER A 32 -29.37 0.71 -84.67
C SER A 32 -30.68 1.26 -85.28
N THR A 33 -30.79 2.41 -85.97
CA THR A 33 -30.06 3.66 -86.25
C THR A 33 -31.05 4.56 -87.04
N ASP A 34 -30.70 5.85 -87.19
CA ASP A 34 -31.22 6.83 -88.17
C ASP A 34 -32.61 7.43 -87.92
N ALA A 35 -32.93 8.68 -88.27
CA ALA A 35 -32.23 9.93 -88.59
C ALA A 35 -33.36 10.92 -88.97
N LEU A 36 -33.15 12.23 -88.75
CA LEU A 36 -33.91 13.36 -89.35
C LEU A 36 -35.39 13.51 -88.89
N MET A 37 -36.06 14.65 -88.87
CA MET A 37 -35.82 16.10 -88.78
C MET A 37 -37.21 16.75 -88.67
N SER A 38 -37.26 18.05 -88.35
CA SER A 38 -38.35 19.03 -88.67
C SER A 38 -39.71 18.82 -88.00
N ASP A 39 -40.55 19.81 -87.70
CA ASP A 39 -40.56 21.29 -87.73
C ASP A 39 -42.01 21.66 -87.33
N ASP A 40 -42.24 22.84 -86.77
CA ASP A 40 -43.43 23.73 -86.93
C ASP A 40 -44.88 23.16 -86.92
N THR A 41 -45.94 23.78 -86.38
CA THR A 41 -46.41 25.17 -86.27
C THR A 41 -47.59 25.19 -85.28
N ALA A 42 -47.69 26.20 -84.41
CA ALA A 42 -48.70 27.27 -84.37
C ALA A 42 -50.12 26.92 -84.88
N ASP A 43 -51.12 27.17 -84.03
CA ASP A 43 -52.35 27.86 -84.43
C ASP A 43 -53.03 28.51 -83.22
N ALA A 44 -53.32 29.80 -83.37
CA ALA A 44 -54.10 30.62 -82.45
C ALA A 44 -55.47 30.88 -83.09
N ILE A 45 -56.55 30.77 -82.31
CA ILE A 45 -57.86 31.35 -82.67
C ILE A 45 -58.46 31.96 -81.39
N GLU A 46 -58.60 33.29 -81.41
CA GLU A 46 -59.45 34.07 -80.51
C GLU A 46 -60.93 33.83 -80.84
N LEU A 47 -61.79 33.87 -79.81
CA LEU A 47 -63.18 34.31 -79.94
C LEU A 47 -63.68 34.87 -78.59
N SER A 48 -64.29 36.04 -78.72
CA SER A 48 -64.68 37.07 -77.76
C SER A 48 -66.09 36.93 -77.20
N ASP A 49 -66.30 37.56 -76.03
CA ASP A 49 -67.55 38.14 -75.46
C ASP A 49 -68.73 37.18 -75.18
N ASN A 50 -69.41 37.17 -74.02
CA ASN A 50 -69.62 38.19 -73.00
C ASN A 50 -70.40 37.61 -71.78
N LEU A 51 -70.20 38.22 -70.61
CA LEU A 51 -71.09 38.33 -69.42
C LEU A 51 -71.48 37.07 -68.62
N ASP A 52 -70.87 36.89 -67.43
CA ASP A 52 -71.48 37.33 -66.16
C ASP A 52 -70.45 37.33 -65.01
N GLU A 53 -70.64 38.28 -64.09
CA GLU A 53 -69.79 38.56 -62.92
C GLU A 53 -69.38 37.32 -62.11
N ILE A 54 -68.07 37.09 -61.99
CA ILE A 54 -67.49 36.56 -60.76
C ILE A 54 -66.65 37.69 -60.18
N LYS A 55 -67.17 38.31 -59.12
CA LYS A 55 -66.35 39.14 -58.24
C LYS A 55 -65.22 38.26 -57.73
N ALA A 56 -64.00 38.52 -58.20
CA ALA A 56 -62.82 38.15 -57.46
C ALA A 56 -62.82 39.03 -56.21
N ASP A 57 -63.40 38.48 -55.13
CA ASP A 57 -63.17 38.93 -53.77
C ASP A 57 -61.70 38.64 -53.46
N GLY A 58 -60.83 39.57 -53.85
CA GLY A 58 -59.45 39.61 -53.40
C GLY A 58 -59.43 40.15 -51.97
N ASP A 59 -59.96 39.37 -51.02
CA ASP A 59 -59.72 39.63 -49.61
C ASP A 59 -58.22 39.46 -49.38
N THR A 60 -57.53 40.59 -49.27
CA THR A 60 -56.13 40.58 -48.89
C THR A 60 -56.15 40.37 -47.38
N GLN A 61 -56.26 39.12 -46.92
CA GLN A 61 -56.17 38.83 -45.48
C GLN A 61 -54.86 39.44 -44.97
N GLU A 62 -54.97 40.42 -44.08
CA GLU A 62 -53.84 41.08 -43.47
C GLU A 62 -53.12 40.06 -42.58
N LYS A 63 -51.90 39.67 -42.97
CA LYS A 63 -51.12 38.66 -42.22
C LYS A 63 -50.91 39.14 -40.79
N GLN A 64 -51.19 38.26 -39.84
CA GLN A 64 -51.06 38.57 -38.43
C GLN A 64 -49.59 38.51 -38.01
N THR A 65 -49.13 39.42 -37.14
CA THR A 65 -47.76 39.40 -36.63
C THR A 65 -47.70 38.56 -35.35
N PRO A 66 -47.05 37.38 -35.35
CA PRO A 66 -46.97 36.55 -34.16
C PRO A 66 -45.99 37.16 -33.14
N THR A 67 -46.12 36.77 -31.88
CA THR A 67 -45.17 37.17 -30.83
C THR A 67 -44.16 36.06 -30.52
N VAL A 68 -42.94 36.44 -30.14
CA VAL A 68 -41.91 35.47 -29.72
C VAL A 68 -41.86 35.44 -28.19
N GLN A 69 -41.93 34.25 -27.61
CA GLN A 69 -41.80 34.06 -26.16
C GLN A 69 -40.63 33.11 -25.84
N ILE A 70 -40.05 33.30 -24.66
CA ILE A 70 -39.02 32.42 -24.10
C ILE A 70 -39.38 32.02 -22.67
N ASN A 71 -39.01 30.81 -22.28
CA ASN A 71 -39.31 30.30 -20.94
C ASN A 71 -38.36 30.82 -19.84
N ALA A 72 -37.13 31.23 -20.21
CA ALA A 72 -36.11 31.65 -19.25
C ALA A 72 -35.12 32.66 -19.85
N SER A 73 -34.78 33.70 -19.07
CA SER A 73 -33.70 34.65 -19.38
C SER A 73 -32.41 34.40 -18.57
N LYS A 74 -32.41 33.36 -17.74
CA LYS A 74 -31.32 32.99 -16.83
C LYS A 74 -31.18 31.48 -16.83
N LEU A 75 -30.05 30.97 -17.34
CA LEU A 75 -29.77 29.54 -17.48
C LEU A 75 -28.35 29.23 -17.04
N THR A 76 -28.06 27.98 -16.68
CA THR A 76 -26.71 27.46 -16.51
C THR A 76 -26.22 26.89 -17.84
N THR A 77 -24.91 26.98 -18.12
CA THR A 77 -24.38 26.36 -19.34
C THR A 77 -24.74 24.86 -19.40
N GLY A 78 -25.20 24.41 -20.57
CA GLY A 78 -25.72 23.07 -20.80
C GLY A 78 -27.23 22.91 -20.67
N GLU A 79 -27.94 23.87 -20.06
CA GLU A 79 -29.41 23.89 -20.04
C GLU A 79 -30.01 24.33 -21.39
N GLU A 80 -31.28 24.04 -21.62
CA GLU A 80 -31.99 24.41 -22.85
C GLU A 80 -32.95 25.58 -22.59
N ILE A 81 -32.97 26.55 -23.49
CA ILE A 81 -34.02 27.57 -23.57
C ILE A 81 -35.11 27.08 -24.52
N GLU A 82 -36.36 27.28 -24.12
CA GLU A 82 -37.53 26.99 -24.95
C GLU A 82 -38.04 28.29 -25.56
N ILE A 83 -38.31 28.25 -26.87
CA ILE A 83 -38.74 29.37 -27.70
C ILE A 83 -40.06 28.96 -28.35
N SER A 84 -41.07 29.83 -28.29
CA SER A 84 -42.36 29.63 -28.93
C SER A 84 -42.79 30.88 -29.71
N LEU A 85 -43.53 30.65 -30.79
CA LEU A 85 -44.30 31.68 -31.47
C LEU A 85 -45.75 31.58 -31.01
N HIS A 86 -46.39 32.71 -30.79
CA HIS A 86 -47.77 32.77 -30.33
C HIS A 86 -48.64 33.58 -31.30
N ASP A 87 -49.79 33.01 -31.63
CA ASP A 87 -50.87 33.67 -32.37
C ASP A 87 -51.31 34.94 -31.60
N PRO A 88 -51.40 36.11 -32.24
CA PRO A 88 -51.76 37.35 -31.55
C PRO A 88 -53.24 37.41 -31.12
N ASP A 89 -54.13 36.60 -31.68
CA ASP A 89 -55.57 36.63 -31.39
C ASP A 89 -55.92 35.78 -30.16
N ASP A 90 -55.32 34.59 -30.02
CA ASP A 90 -55.65 33.63 -28.96
C ASP A 90 -54.47 33.17 -28.09
N ASP A 91 -53.27 33.70 -28.34
CA ASP A 91 -52.01 33.37 -27.65
C ASP A 91 -51.65 31.87 -27.74
N SER A 92 -52.20 31.14 -28.71
CA SER A 92 -51.87 29.73 -28.94
C SER A 92 -50.50 29.56 -29.58
N SER A 93 -49.76 28.51 -29.18
CA SER A 93 -48.42 28.27 -29.70
C SER A 93 -48.45 27.72 -31.13
N LEU A 94 -47.70 28.34 -32.03
CA LEU A 94 -47.62 27.96 -33.43
C LEU A 94 -46.70 26.75 -33.62
N ILE A 95 -47.28 25.65 -34.09
CA ILE A 95 -46.57 24.40 -34.37
C ILE A 95 -45.95 24.38 -35.76
N ASN A 96 -44.91 23.58 -35.95
CA ASN A 96 -44.27 23.31 -37.25
C ASN A 96 -43.73 24.55 -38.00
N LYS A 97 -43.26 25.56 -37.26
CA LYS A 97 -42.68 26.79 -37.81
C LYS A 97 -41.15 26.76 -37.76
N ASN A 98 -40.51 27.23 -38.83
CA ASN A 98 -39.05 27.40 -38.90
C ASN A 98 -38.64 28.73 -38.25
N LEU A 99 -37.76 28.68 -37.26
CA LEU A 99 -37.19 29.85 -36.59
C LEU A 99 -35.69 29.92 -36.84
N THR A 100 -35.15 31.13 -36.89
CA THR A 100 -33.71 31.37 -36.87
C THR A 100 -33.36 32.06 -35.55
N ALA A 101 -32.51 31.42 -34.74
CA ALA A 101 -31.99 31.97 -33.51
C ALA A 101 -30.50 32.30 -33.67
N THR A 102 -30.11 33.55 -33.45
CA THR A 102 -28.70 33.99 -33.46
C THR A 102 -28.27 34.35 -32.05
N ILE A 103 -27.26 33.65 -31.53
CA ILE A 103 -26.65 33.92 -30.22
C ILE A 103 -25.14 33.77 -30.33
N ASN A 104 -24.38 34.65 -29.69
CA ASN A 104 -22.91 34.65 -29.77
C ASN A 104 -22.37 34.60 -31.22
N GLN A 105 -22.99 35.36 -32.13
CA GLN A 105 -22.68 35.43 -33.57
C GLN A 105 -22.84 34.09 -34.32
N LYS A 106 -23.48 33.10 -33.71
CA LYS A 106 -23.79 31.80 -34.32
C LYS A 106 -25.28 31.71 -34.60
N GLU A 107 -25.61 31.33 -35.82
CA GLU A 107 -26.96 31.08 -36.27
C GLU A 107 -27.38 29.62 -35.99
N HIS A 108 -28.63 29.44 -35.56
CA HIS A 108 -29.26 28.16 -35.28
C HIS A 108 -30.63 28.12 -35.95
N ASN A 109 -30.82 27.16 -36.86
CA ASN A 109 -32.13 26.87 -37.44
C ASN A 109 -32.90 25.94 -36.49
N LEU A 110 -34.03 26.41 -36.02
CA LEU A 110 -34.89 25.72 -35.07
C LEU A 110 -36.26 25.46 -35.69
N PHE A 111 -36.98 24.49 -35.14
CA PHE A 111 -38.30 24.10 -35.61
C PHE A 111 -39.22 23.91 -34.41
N THR A 112 -40.41 24.53 -34.43
CA THR A 112 -41.39 24.32 -33.36
C THR A 112 -42.05 22.95 -33.53
N ASN A 113 -42.06 22.17 -32.45
CA ASN A 113 -42.63 20.82 -32.46
C ASN A 113 -44.18 20.84 -32.41
N ASP A 114 -44.80 19.68 -32.25
CA ASP A 114 -46.27 19.51 -32.11
C ASP A 114 -46.86 20.21 -30.87
N GLN A 115 -46.04 20.80 -30.00
CA GLN A 115 -46.45 21.62 -28.87
C GLN A 115 -46.11 23.10 -29.06
N GLY A 116 -45.59 23.49 -30.23
CA GLY A 116 -45.21 24.86 -30.56
C GLY A 116 -43.87 25.29 -29.96
N ILE A 117 -43.05 24.35 -29.50
CA ILE A 117 -41.79 24.61 -28.79
C ILE A 117 -40.58 24.26 -29.67
N ALA A 118 -39.70 25.23 -29.83
CA ALA A 118 -38.33 25.06 -30.32
C ALA A 118 -37.34 25.10 -29.14
N ARG A 119 -36.31 24.23 -29.13
CA ARG A 119 -35.32 24.17 -28.05
C ARG A 119 -33.92 24.53 -28.55
N LEU A 120 -33.20 25.34 -27.77
CA LEU A 120 -31.82 25.69 -28.04
C LEU A 120 -30.96 25.44 -26.79
N LYS A 121 -29.93 24.60 -26.92
CA LYS A 121 -29.01 24.29 -25.83
C LYS A 121 -27.98 25.41 -25.61
N MET A 122 -27.87 25.89 -24.38
CA MET A 122 -26.97 26.96 -23.95
C MET A 122 -25.57 26.41 -23.61
N ASP A 123 -24.83 25.89 -24.59
CA ASP A 123 -23.44 25.45 -24.40
C ASP A 123 -22.43 26.61 -24.53
N LEU A 124 -22.64 27.67 -23.76
CA LEU A 124 -21.86 28.92 -23.84
C LEU A 124 -21.13 29.22 -22.51
N PRO A 125 -19.92 29.80 -22.55
CA PRO A 125 -19.25 30.29 -21.34
C PRO A 125 -20.14 31.24 -20.53
N GLY A 126 -20.00 31.27 -19.22
CA GLY A 126 -20.81 32.12 -18.36
C GLY A 126 -20.62 33.61 -18.69
N ASN A 127 -21.65 34.21 -19.29
CA ASN A 127 -21.72 35.63 -19.66
C ASN A 127 -23.19 36.04 -19.89
N THR A 128 -23.42 37.31 -20.20
CA THR A 128 -24.71 37.75 -20.76
C THR A 128 -24.57 37.79 -22.28
N TYR A 129 -25.54 37.20 -22.98
CA TYR A 129 -25.60 37.13 -24.44
C TYR A 129 -26.91 37.76 -24.93
N VAL A 130 -26.86 38.36 -26.12
CA VAL A 130 -28.06 38.78 -26.84
C VAL A 130 -28.48 37.62 -27.74
N LEU A 131 -29.70 37.12 -27.53
CA LEU A 131 -30.37 36.14 -28.38
C LEU A 131 -31.33 36.89 -29.30
N ASN A 132 -31.09 36.84 -30.61
CA ASN A 132 -32.05 37.31 -31.61
C ASN A 132 -32.82 36.09 -32.17
N VAL A 133 -34.14 36.10 -32.09
CA VAL A 133 -35.00 35.09 -32.71
C VAL A 133 -35.80 35.76 -33.82
N SER A 134 -35.76 35.19 -35.03
CA SER A 134 -36.54 35.65 -36.17
C SER A 134 -37.35 34.53 -36.79
N PHE A 135 -38.56 34.86 -37.20
CA PHE A 135 -39.43 34.07 -38.05
C PHE A 135 -39.67 34.86 -39.33
N ILE A 136 -39.43 34.23 -40.47
CA ILE A 136 -39.48 34.91 -41.78
C ILE A 136 -40.90 35.13 -42.32
N GLY A 137 -41.92 34.66 -41.59
CA GLY A 137 -43.31 34.66 -42.05
C GLY A 137 -43.67 33.42 -42.87
N ASP A 138 -44.96 33.22 -43.07
CA ASP A 138 -45.55 32.24 -43.99
C ASP A 138 -46.86 32.79 -44.57
N ASP A 139 -47.71 31.93 -45.12
CA ASP A 139 -48.97 32.34 -45.76
C ASP A 139 -49.94 33.03 -44.78
N ASP A 140 -49.94 32.62 -43.50
CA ASP A 140 -50.87 33.10 -42.48
C ASP A 140 -50.26 34.25 -41.63
N TYR A 141 -48.94 34.22 -41.42
CA TYR A 141 -48.26 35.10 -40.46
C TYR A 141 -47.19 35.98 -41.10
N ALA A 142 -47.12 37.23 -40.65
CA ALA A 142 -46.09 38.19 -41.03
C ALA A 142 -44.72 37.84 -40.39
N PRO A 143 -43.59 38.31 -40.96
CA PRO A 143 -42.28 38.13 -40.35
C PRO A 143 -42.18 38.85 -38.99
N VAL A 144 -41.47 38.25 -38.02
CA VAL A 144 -41.18 38.87 -36.71
C VAL A 144 -39.73 38.62 -36.32
N SER A 145 -39.11 39.58 -35.63
CA SER A 145 -37.79 39.45 -35.01
C SER A 145 -37.78 40.08 -33.62
N GLN A 146 -37.27 39.35 -32.63
CA GLN A 146 -37.23 39.78 -31.24
C GLN A 146 -35.90 39.43 -30.58
N THR A 147 -35.40 40.35 -29.76
CA THR A 147 -34.13 40.19 -29.02
C THR A 147 -34.36 39.99 -27.53
N PHE A 148 -33.61 39.08 -26.92
CA PHE A 148 -33.64 38.78 -25.49
C PHE A 148 -32.23 38.82 -24.90
N ASP A 149 -32.11 39.36 -23.69
CA ASP A 149 -30.88 39.26 -22.89
C ASP A 149 -30.87 37.95 -22.09
N ILE A 150 -29.95 37.04 -22.43
CA ILE A 150 -29.81 35.73 -21.80
C ILE A 150 -28.57 35.72 -20.91
N LYS A 151 -28.77 35.56 -19.60
CA LYS A 151 -27.68 35.35 -18.64
C LYS A 151 -27.36 33.86 -18.53
N VAL A 152 -26.16 33.48 -18.94
CA VAL A 152 -25.62 32.13 -18.75
C VAL A 152 -24.71 32.09 -17.52
N TYR A 153 -25.00 31.21 -16.57
CA TYR A 153 -24.19 30.92 -15.39
C TYR A 153 -23.24 29.75 -15.64
N LYS A 154 -22.10 29.77 -14.95
CA LYS A 154 -21.17 28.65 -14.91
C LYS A 154 -21.72 27.53 -14.04
N ILE A 155 -21.28 26.30 -14.28
CA ILE A 155 -21.58 25.15 -13.44
C ILE A 155 -20.73 25.22 -12.18
N ILE A 156 -21.34 24.98 -11.02
CA ILE A 156 -20.64 24.91 -9.74
C ILE A 156 -19.83 23.61 -9.69
N THR A 157 -18.60 23.69 -9.19
CA THR A 157 -17.74 22.52 -8.95
C THR A 157 -17.71 22.13 -7.49
N GLU A 158 -17.55 20.83 -7.23
CA GLU A 158 -17.29 20.25 -5.93
C GLU A 158 -15.92 19.56 -5.91
N LEU A 159 -15.30 19.55 -4.73
CA LEU A 159 -14.03 18.87 -4.50
C LEU A 159 -14.20 17.85 -3.37
N ASP A 160 -13.88 16.60 -3.64
CA ASP A 160 -13.82 15.54 -2.62
C ASP A 160 -12.36 15.11 -2.40
N ILE A 161 -11.95 15.04 -1.13
CA ILE A 161 -10.58 14.72 -0.75
C ILE A 161 -10.53 13.32 -0.15
N GLY A 162 -9.65 12.50 -0.71
CA GLY A 162 -9.41 11.15 -0.20
C GLY A 162 -8.78 11.14 1.20
N LYS A 163 -8.28 9.97 1.61
CA LYS A 163 -7.68 9.81 2.94
C LYS A 163 -6.56 10.84 3.23
N THR A 164 -6.56 11.36 4.46
CA THR A 164 -5.61 12.38 4.93
C THR A 164 -4.53 11.83 5.85
N SER A 165 -4.69 10.61 6.36
CA SER A 165 -3.63 9.88 7.06
C SER A 165 -2.82 9.05 6.07
N LEU A 166 -1.59 9.49 5.79
CA LEU A 166 -0.76 9.00 4.69
C LEU A 166 0.61 8.55 5.20
N VAL A 167 1.27 7.65 4.49
CA VAL A 167 2.72 7.39 4.68
C VAL A 167 3.50 7.91 3.48
N ASN A 168 4.80 8.16 3.63
CA ASN A 168 5.63 8.62 2.52
C ASN A 168 5.55 7.66 1.32
N GLY A 169 5.37 8.25 0.13
CA GLY A 169 5.12 7.55 -1.13
C GLY A 169 3.64 7.34 -1.47
N GLU A 170 2.70 7.51 -0.52
CA GLU A 170 1.27 7.47 -0.82
C GLU A 170 0.80 8.76 -1.51
N LYS A 171 -0.39 8.72 -2.12
CA LYS A 171 -0.98 9.85 -2.83
C LYS A 171 -2.13 10.48 -2.04
N LEU A 172 -2.06 11.79 -1.82
CA LEU A 172 -3.23 12.61 -1.50
C LEU A 172 -4.02 12.79 -2.79
N ARG A 173 -5.29 12.38 -2.80
CA ARG A 173 -6.16 12.40 -3.98
C ARG A 173 -7.24 13.45 -3.80
N ALA A 174 -7.46 14.25 -4.84
CA ALA A 174 -8.58 15.18 -4.94
C ALA A 174 -9.42 14.78 -6.15
N TYR A 175 -10.74 14.75 -5.99
CA TYR A 175 -11.70 14.40 -7.00
C TYR A 175 -12.55 15.64 -7.30
N LEU A 176 -12.38 16.18 -8.50
CA LEU A 176 -13.08 17.35 -9.00
C LEU A 176 -14.25 16.91 -9.87
N LYS A 177 -15.43 17.42 -9.54
CA LYS A 177 -16.69 17.08 -10.21
C LYS A 177 -17.59 18.30 -10.24
N ASP A 178 -18.59 18.29 -11.11
CA ASP A 178 -19.66 19.28 -11.06
C ASP A 178 -20.70 18.95 -9.98
N ILE A 179 -21.65 19.86 -9.77
CA ILE A 179 -22.79 19.67 -8.86
C ILE A 179 -23.71 18.49 -9.21
N HIS A 180 -23.63 17.97 -10.44
CA HIS A 180 -24.39 16.79 -10.86
C HIS A 180 -23.62 15.49 -10.65
N GLY A 181 -22.38 15.58 -10.15
CA GLY A 181 -21.51 14.43 -9.90
C GLY A 181 -20.69 13.99 -11.11
N ASN A 182 -20.70 14.74 -12.22
CA ASN A 182 -19.89 14.43 -13.38
C ASN A 182 -18.43 14.82 -13.13
N PRO A 183 -17.46 13.92 -13.36
CA PRO A 183 -16.04 14.23 -13.18
C PRO A 183 -15.55 15.24 -14.23
N LEU A 184 -14.74 16.21 -13.81
CA LEU A 184 -14.05 17.12 -14.73
C LEU A 184 -12.72 16.49 -15.16
N LEU A 185 -12.59 16.17 -16.44
CA LEU A 185 -11.43 15.49 -17.04
C LEU A 185 -10.40 16.49 -17.59
N ASP A 186 -9.12 16.14 -17.48
CA ASP A 186 -7.98 16.83 -18.10
C ASP A 186 -7.89 18.33 -17.75
N VAL A 187 -8.33 18.69 -16.53
CA VAL A 187 -8.23 20.06 -16.01
C VAL A 187 -7.19 20.18 -14.90
N PRO A 188 -6.43 21.30 -14.83
CA PRO A 188 -5.34 21.46 -13.88
C PRO A 188 -5.85 21.73 -12.46
N VAL A 189 -5.44 20.89 -11.51
CA VAL A 189 -5.66 21.07 -10.07
C VAL A 189 -4.32 21.25 -9.36
N SER A 190 -4.22 22.32 -8.58
CA SER A 190 -3.01 22.69 -7.85
C SER A 190 -3.08 22.28 -6.37
N PHE A 191 -1.97 21.78 -5.84
CA PHE A 191 -1.75 21.40 -4.45
C PHE A 191 -0.64 22.28 -3.87
N LYS A 192 -0.98 23.17 -2.95
CA LYS A 192 -0.02 24.00 -2.19
C LYS A 192 0.30 23.29 -0.88
N VAL A 193 1.52 22.79 -0.77
CA VAL A 193 2.02 21.95 0.34
C VAL A 193 3.25 22.62 0.94
N ASP A 194 3.22 22.95 2.24
CA ASP A 194 4.30 23.64 2.95
C ASP A 194 4.87 24.87 2.20
N GLY A 195 3.98 25.63 1.54
CA GLY A 195 4.33 26.82 0.77
C GLY A 195 4.74 26.59 -0.69
N LYS A 196 4.90 25.34 -1.15
CA LYS A 196 5.22 25.01 -2.55
C LYS A 196 4.00 24.48 -3.30
N THR A 197 3.81 24.93 -4.54
CA THR A 197 2.68 24.53 -5.39
C THR A 197 3.09 23.43 -6.38
N TYR A 198 2.22 22.43 -6.52
CA TYR A 198 2.34 21.33 -7.48
C TYR A 198 1.03 21.20 -8.25
N THR A 199 1.08 21.19 -9.57
CA THR A 199 -0.13 21.09 -10.42
C THR A 199 -0.20 19.74 -11.10
N TYR A 200 -1.38 19.14 -11.12
CA TYR A 200 -1.67 17.88 -11.80
C TYR A 200 -3.02 17.96 -12.48
N ASP A 201 -3.10 17.40 -13.68
CA ASP A 201 -4.37 17.31 -14.40
C ASP A 201 -5.21 16.15 -13.85
N THR A 202 -6.53 16.34 -13.86
CA THR A 202 -7.50 15.31 -13.48
C THR A 202 -7.60 14.22 -14.55
N ASN A 203 -7.81 12.97 -14.14
CA ASN A 203 -8.07 11.87 -15.07
C ASN A 203 -9.57 11.69 -15.36
N SER A 204 -9.95 10.58 -16.02
CA SER A 204 -11.35 10.19 -16.33
C SER A 204 -12.29 10.13 -15.12
N ASP A 205 -11.76 10.00 -13.92
CA ASP A 205 -12.54 9.96 -12.68
C ASP A 205 -12.57 11.34 -11.98
N GLY A 206 -12.09 12.40 -12.64
CA GLY A 206 -11.93 13.73 -12.06
C GLY A 206 -10.79 13.80 -11.04
N ARG A 207 -9.89 12.81 -11.01
CA ARG A 207 -8.90 12.64 -9.94
C ARG A 207 -7.55 13.27 -10.28
N ALA A 208 -7.13 14.26 -9.49
CA ALA A 208 -5.76 14.73 -9.40
C ALA A 208 -5.06 14.16 -8.15
N ALA A 209 -3.74 13.93 -8.19
CA ALA A 209 -3.06 13.24 -7.09
C ALA A 209 -1.62 13.69 -6.83
N TYR A 210 -1.37 14.19 -5.62
CA TYR A 210 -0.04 14.57 -5.13
C TYR A 210 0.62 13.41 -4.38
N THR A 211 1.86 13.06 -4.74
CA THR A 211 2.65 12.04 -4.03
C THR A 211 3.32 12.65 -2.80
N VAL A 212 2.97 12.15 -1.61
CA VAL A 212 3.48 12.65 -0.33
C VAL A 212 4.93 12.25 -0.13
N ASN A 213 5.80 13.27 -0.04
CA ASN A 213 7.21 13.14 0.32
C ASN A 213 7.58 14.21 1.34
N LEU A 214 6.99 14.12 2.53
CA LEU A 214 7.08 15.14 3.58
C LEU A 214 7.70 14.57 4.86
N GLY A 215 7.98 15.47 5.81
CA GLY A 215 8.30 15.10 7.18
C GLY A 215 7.16 14.34 7.86
N LEU A 216 7.40 13.80 9.05
CA LEU A 216 6.33 13.19 9.84
C LEU A 216 5.50 14.26 10.55
N GLY A 217 4.21 14.00 10.73
CA GLY A 217 3.30 14.88 11.44
C GLY A 217 2.28 15.56 10.52
N LYS A 218 1.69 16.64 11.03
CA LYS A 218 0.62 17.36 10.33
C LYS A 218 1.20 18.35 9.32
N HIS A 219 0.60 18.38 8.13
CA HIS A 219 0.90 19.32 7.05
C HIS A 219 -0.41 19.88 6.50
N SER A 220 -0.48 21.19 6.33
CA SER A 220 -1.65 21.83 5.72
C SER A 220 -1.49 21.89 4.21
N VAL A 221 -2.49 21.42 3.48
CA VAL A 221 -2.49 21.36 2.02
C VAL A 221 -3.72 22.08 1.48
N THR A 222 -3.49 23.14 0.70
CA THR A 222 -4.55 23.82 -0.04
C THR A 222 -4.62 23.27 -1.45
N ILE A 223 -5.82 22.83 -1.84
CA ILE A 223 -6.10 22.26 -3.15
C ILE A 223 -6.98 23.28 -3.88
N ASN A 224 -6.63 23.61 -5.12
CA ASN A 224 -7.26 24.68 -5.87
C ASN A 224 -7.44 24.32 -7.34
N TYR A 225 -8.67 24.45 -7.82
CA TYR A 225 -9.04 24.48 -9.23
C TYR A 225 -9.44 25.92 -9.59
N GLY A 226 -8.82 26.46 -10.64
CA GLY A 226 -8.98 27.87 -11.03
C GLY A 226 -10.28 28.20 -11.74
N GLY A 227 -11.12 27.22 -12.06
CA GLY A 227 -12.28 27.41 -12.93
C GLY A 227 -11.89 27.70 -14.37
N ASP A 228 -12.90 27.84 -15.22
CA ASP A 228 -12.75 28.26 -16.62
C ASP A 228 -13.98 29.04 -17.09
N GLY A 229 -14.23 29.12 -18.40
CA GLY A 229 -15.41 29.78 -18.96
C GLY A 229 -16.74 29.12 -18.55
N TYR A 230 -16.74 27.81 -18.26
CA TYR A 230 -17.91 26.99 -18.03
C TYR A 230 -18.09 26.60 -16.56
N TYR A 231 -17.01 26.53 -15.79
CA TYR A 231 -17.00 26.07 -14.40
C TYR A 231 -16.50 27.14 -13.43
N TYR A 232 -17.13 27.24 -12.25
CA TYR A 232 -16.64 28.10 -11.17
C TYR A 232 -15.34 27.55 -10.55
N PRO A 233 -14.44 28.41 -10.04
CA PRO A 233 -13.30 27.96 -9.26
C PRO A 233 -13.72 27.36 -7.92
N ILE A 234 -12.89 26.46 -7.39
CA ILE A 234 -13.03 25.94 -6.02
C ILE A 234 -11.67 25.78 -5.36
N SER A 235 -11.61 26.10 -4.06
CA SER A 235 -10.44 25.84 -3.23
C SER A 235 -10.83 25.26 -1.88
N GLN A 236 -10.08 24.27 -1.42
CA GLN A 236 -10.27 23.62 -0.13
C GLN A 236 -8.92 23.41 0.55
N THR A 237 -8.82 23.70 1.85
CA THR A 237 -7.64 23.38 2.65
C THR A 237 -7.93 22.20 3.56
N VAL A 238 -6.98 21.27 3.61
CA VAL A 238 -7.05 20.06 4.43
C VAL A 238 -5.74 19.83 5.17
N ASP A 239 -5.83 19.38 6.41
CA ASP A 239 -4.67 18.89 7.14
C ASP A 239 -4.47 17.40 6.84
N ILE A 240 -3.31 17.06 6.28
CA ILE A 240 -2.85 15.68 6.18
C ILE A 240 -1.91 15.35 7.33
N ASN A 241 -1.88 14.09 7.74
CA ASN A 241 -0.98 13.58 8.75
C ASN A 241 -0.10 12.48 8.17
N VAL A 242 1.21 12.74 8.13
CA VAL A 242 2.21 11.84 7.58
C VAL A 242 2.75 10.94 8.68
N LEU A 243 2.47 9.65 8.54
CA LEU A 243 2.68 8.61 9.55
C LEU A 243 3.91 7.76 9.24
N ARG A 244 4.46 7.11 10.27
CA ARG A 244 5.49 6.08 10.09
C ARG A 244 4.87 4.79 9.57
N ILE A 245 5.56 4.12 8.64
CA ILE A 245 5.17 2.80 8.18
C ILE A 245 5.23 1.79 9.33
N THR A 246 4.16 1.03 9.51
CA THR A 246 4.15 -0.16 10.39
C THR A 246 3.84 -1.41 9.59
N SER A 247 4.26 -2.56 10.10
CA SER A 247 3.93 -3.86 9.51
C SER A 247 3.66 -4.90 10.60
N ILE A 248 2.82 -5.87 10.27
CA ILE A 248 2.49 -7.00 11.15
C ILE A 248 3.06 -8.28 10.54
N VAL A 249 3.70 -9.09 11.37
CA VAL A 249 4.12 -10.46 11.02
C VAL A 249 3.42 -11.45 11.96
N ILE A 250 2.76 -12.45 11.38
CA ILE A 250 2.25 -13.62 12.10
C ILE A 250 3.33 -14.70 12.03
N GLY A 251 4.02 -14.94 13.15
CA GLY A 251 5.21 -15.79 13.17
C GLY A 251 4.91 -17.28 13.07
N ASN A 252 3.73 -17.71 13.52
CA ASN A 252 3.34 -19.10 13.49
C ASN A 252 3.13 -19.59 12.05
N SER A 253 3.64 -20.77 11.73
CA SER A 253 3.14 -21.55 10.57
C SER A 253 2.25 -22.70 11.02
N ILE A 254 2.41 -23.15 12.27
CA ILE A 254 1.48 -24.05 12.94
C ILE A 254 1.06 -23.45 14.28
N LEU A 255 -0.09 -23.88 14.78
CA LEU A 255 -0.56 -23.52 16.11
C LEU A 255 -0.99 -24.79 16.85
N LEU A 256 -0.32 -25.09 17.96
CA LEU A 256 -0.71 -26.23 18.79
C LEU A 256 -2.04 -25.92 19.50
N THR A 257 -2.87 -26.94 19.73
CA THR A 257 -4.14 -26.82 20.49
C THR A 257 -3.96 -26.14 21.85
N ASN A 258 -2.82 -26.39 22.51
CA ASN A 258 -2.44 -25.74 23.77
C ASN A 258 -1.17 -24.88 23.61
N GLY A 259 -0.98 -24.31 22.41
CA GLY A 259 0.18 -23.53 21.99
C GLY A 259 0.02 -22.03 22.20
N TYR A 260 0.90 -21.25 21.58
CA TYR A 260 0.88 -19.79 21.64
C TYR A 260 0.99 -19.17 20.26
N LEU A 261 0.10 -18.22 19.98
CA LEU A 261 0.16 -17.36 18.80
C LEU A 261 1.15 -16.22 19.07
N ARG A 262 2.03 -15.97 18.10
CA ARG A 262 3.12 -14.99 18.13
C ARG A 262 2.95 -13.99 17.00
N ILE A 263 2.79 -12.74 17.37
CA ILE A 263 2.59 -11.62 16.46
C ILE A 263 3.68 -10.59 16.73
N TYR A 264 4.22 -10.02 15.65
CA TYR A 264 5.28 -9.01 15.68
C TYR A 264 4.74 -7.77 14.97
N LEU A 265 4.49 -6.70 15.71
CA LEU A 265 4.18 -5.38 15.16
C LEU A 265 5.51 -4.61 15.04
N LYS A 266 5.89 -4.25 13.82
CA LYS A 266 7.18 -3.67 13.49
C LYS A 266 7.02 -2.23 13.03
N SER A 267 7.98 -1.39 13.42
CA SER A 267 8.16 -0.01 12.97
C SER A 267 9.64 0.33 13.05
N SER A 268 10.06 1.39 12.36
CA SER A 268 11.39 1.98 12.50
C SER A 268 11.67 2.52 13.91
N VAL A 269 10.61 2.80 14.69
CA VAL A 269 10.70 3.34 16.05
C VAL A 269 9.90 2.46 17.01
N LEU A 270 10.54 2.01 18.09
CA LEU A 270 9.97 1.03 19.02
C LEU A 270 8.75 1.55 19.79
N SER A 271 8.74 2.84 20.18
CA SER A 271 7.62 3.44 20.92
C SER A 271 6.29 3.43 20.14
N GLU A 272 6.38 3.38 18.81
CA GLU A 272 5.20 3.33 17.94
C GLU A 272 4.48 1.99 17.95
N VAL A 273 5.20 0.93 18.33
CA VAL A 273 4.66 -0.43 18.34
C VAL A 273 4.60 -1.02 19.73
N ALA A 274 5.20 -0.37 20.72
CA ALA A 274 5.19 -0.78 22.11
C ALA A 274 3.82 -0.55 22.76
N ASN A 275 3.32 -1.55 23.48
CA ASN A 275 2.07 -1.47 24.27
C ASN A 275 0.83 -1.05 23.46
N LYS A 276 0.83 -1.28 22.14
CA LYS A 276 -0.24 -0.86 21.24
C LYS A 276 -1.34 -1.91 21.16
N PRO A 277 -2.61 -1.48 21.08
CA PRO A 277 -3.74 -2.38 20.89
C PRO A 277 -3.69 -3.00 19.50
N VAL A 278 -3.99 -4.30 19.43
CA VAL A 278 -4.06 -5.09 18.21
C VAL A 278 -5.30 -5.97 18.28
N LYS A 279 -6.11 -5.91 17.22
CA LYS A 279 -7.30 -6.75 17.04
C LYS A 279 -6.89 -8.00 16.25
N ILE A 280 -7.24 -9.18 16.77
CA ILE A 280 -6.86 -10.46 16.18
C ILE A 280 -8.13 -11.26 15.96
N THR A 281 -8.39 -11.70 14.74
CA THR A 281 -9.51 -12.56 14.38
C THR A 281 -8.98 -13.92 13.95
N ILE A 282 -9.46 -14.99 14.58
CA ILE A 282 -9.13 -16.38 14.23
C ILE A 282 -10.44 -17.12 13.96
N ASN A 283 -10.67 -17.55 12.71
CA ASN A 283 -11.91 -18.24 12.30
C ASN A 283 -13.18 -17.58 12.89
N ASN A 284 -13.30 -16.26 12.70
CA ASN A 284 -14.40 -15.39 13.19
C ASN A 284 -14.38 -15.01 14.69
N LYS A 285 -13.53 -15.63 15.52
CA LYS A 285 -13.39 -15.23 16.93
C LYS A 285 -12.40 -14.07 17.09
N VAL A 286 -12.84 -13.00 17.74
CA VAL A 286 -12.04 -11.78 17.94
C VAL A 286 -11.36 -11.78 19.32
N TYR A 287 -10.10 -11.37 19.33
CA TYR A 287 -9.27 -11.16 20.51
C TYR A 287 -8.64 -9.76 20.46
N ASN A 288 -8.94 -8.93 21.45
CA ASN A 288 -8.30 -7.64 21.63
C ASN A 288 -7.13 -7.79 22.60
N LYS A 289 -5.92 -7.52 22.13
CA LYS A 289 -4.68 -7.71 22.88
C LYS A 289 -3.78 -6.48 22.71
N LYS A 290 -2.70 -6.42 23.48
CA LYS A 290 -1.68 -5.39 23.35
C LYS A 290 -0.33 -6.02 23.07
N THR A 291 0.47 -5.38 22.24
CA THR A 291 1.90 -5.70 22.15
C THR A 291 2.59 -5.37 23.47
N ASN A 292 3.80 -5.88 23.67
CA ASN A 292 4.64 -5.54 24.81
C ASN A 292 5.58 -4.37 24.46
N SER A 293 6.55 -4.09 25.33
CA SER A 293 7.54 -3.02 25.20
C SER A 293 8.39 -3.05 23.92
N GLU A 294 8.46 -4.18 23.21
CA GLU A 294 9.22 -4.30 21.96
C GLU A 294 8.33 -4.61 20.74
N GLY A 295 7.01 -4.44 20.84
CA GLY A 295 6.11 -4.68 19.71
C GLY A 295 5.71 -6.15 19.50
N PHE A 296 6.04 -7.04 20.43
CA PHE A 296 5.66 -8.46 20.35
C PHE A 296 4.38 -8.73 21.13
N LEU A 297 3.59 -9.66 20.64
CA LEU A 297 2.37 -10.13 21.29
C LEU A 297 2.37 -11.66 21.27
N VAL A 298 2.29 -12.26 22.45
CA VAL A 298 2.23 -13.71 22.62
C VAL A 298 1.07 -14.06 23.53
N PHE A 299 0.14 -14.88 23.05
CA PHE A 299 -0.96 -15.37 23.87
C PHE A 299 -1.40 -16.76 23.42
N LYS A 300 -2.13 -17.44 24.28
CA LYS A 300 -2.71 -18.76 24.01
C LYS A 300 -4.17 -18.58 23.57
N PRO A 301 -4.47 -18.66 22.27
CA PRO A 301 -5.85 -18.79 21.84
C PRO A 301 -6.28 -20.26 22.03
N TYR A 302 -7.42 -20.50 22.68
CA TYR A 302 -8.00 -21.84 22.72
C TYR A 302 -8.54 -22.17 21.32
N GLN A 303 -7.92 -23.14 20.63
CA GLN A 303 -8.21 -23.45 19.22
C GLN A 303 -8.21 -24.96 18.96
N GLY A 304 -9.11 -25.38 18.06
CA GLY A 304 -9.20 -26.76 17.57
C GLY A 304 -8.12 -27.10 16.54
N LYS A 305 -8.17 -28.33 16.03
CA LYS A 305 -7.34 -28.75 14.90
C LYS A 305 -7.89 -28.21 13.57
N GLY A 306 -7.08 -28.25 12.53
CA GLY A 306 -7.47 -27.90 11.17
C GLY A 306 -6.99 -26.53 10.74
N THR A 307 -7.60 -25.97 9.70
CA THR A 307 -7.16 -24.71 9.11
C THR A 307 -7.64 -23.51 9.92
N LEU A 308 -6.69 -22.64 10.32
CA LEU A 308 -6.96 -21.41 11.07
C LEU A 308 -6.63 -20.19 10.20
N ASN A 309 -7.64 -19.41 9.84
CA ASN A 309 -7.48 -18.15 9.15
C ASN A 309 -7.31 -17.03 10.20
N ILE A 310 -6.09 -16.51 10.30
CA ILE A 310 -5.73 -15.48 11.27
C ILE A 310 -5.64 -14.14 10.54
N LYS A 311 -6.44 -13.16 10.97
CA LYS A 311 -6.33 -11.74 10.59
C LYS A 311 -5.88 -10.94 11.80
N VAL A 312 -4.91 -10.06 11.62
CA VAL A 312 -4.39 -9.19 12.66
C VAL A 312 -4.43 -7.76 12.15
N GLU A 313 -4.99 -6.86 12.94
CA GLU A 313 -5.25 -5.47 12.56
C GLU A 313 -4.69 -4.54 13.64
N PHE A 314 -3.87 -3.59 13.20
CA PHE A 314 -3.44 -2.45 13.97
C PHE A 314 -4.03 -1.21 13.33
N ALA A 315 -4.87 -0.49 14.07
CA ALA A 315 -5.59 0.68 13.56
C ALA A 315 -4.68 1.91 13.30
N GLY A 316 -3.41 1.85 13.70
CA GLY A 316 -2.52 3.01 13.67
C GLY A 316 -2.63 3.88 14.92
N THR A 317 -1.84 4.94 14.94
CA THR A 317 -1.88 6.05 15.90
C THR A 317 -1.72 7.37 15.15
N SER A 318 -1.65 8.48 15.87
CA SER A 318 -1.29 9.79 15.29
C SER A 318 0.12 9.84 14.67
N THR A 319 0.96 8.84 14.93
CA THR A 319 2.39 8.81 14.54
C THR A 319 2.77 7.54 13.78
N ALA A 320 1.90 6.53 13.77
CA ALA A 320 2.14 5.22 13.19
C ALA A 320 0.97 4.81 12.27
N GLY A 321 1.27 4.41 11.05
CA GLY A 321 0.27 4.01 10.06
C GLY A 321 -0.48 2.74 10.47
N PRO A 322 -1.74 2.58 10.04
CA PRO A 322 -2.46 1.32 10.21
C PRO A 322 -1.76 0.19 9.45
N SER A 323 -1.92 -1.03 9.92
CA SER A 323 -1.45 -2.22 9.22
C SER A 323 -2.36 -3.41 9.46
N VAL A 324 -2.46 -4.28 8.46
CA VAL A 324 -3.24 -5.52 8.51
C VAL A 324 -2.38 -6.66 7.97
N ALA A 325 -2.45 -7.81 8.61
CA ALA A 325 -1.85 -9.04 8.12
C ALA A 325 -2.83 -10.20 8.21
N THR A 326 -2.90 -11.01 7.18
CA THR A 326 -3.66 -12.26 7.15
C THR A 326 -2.72 -13.43 6.91
N LYS A 327 -2.91 -14.53 7.64
CA LYS A 327 -2.14 -15.75 7.44
C LYS A 327 -2.98 -16.98 7.77
N GLN A 328 -2.93 -17.95 6.89
CA GLN A 328 -3.47 -19.28 7.17
C GLN A 328 -2.42 -20.10 7.94
N VAL A 329 -2.86 -20.72 9.04
CA VAL A 329 -2.01 -21.49 9.95
C VAL A 329 -2.66 -22.85 10.19
N THR A 330 -1.86 -23.91 10.23
CA THR A 330 -2.37 -25.26 10.53
C THR A 330 -2.44 -25.48 12.04
N GLY A 331 -3.64 -25.69 12.56
CA GLY A 331 -3.92 -26.11 13.92
C GLY A 331 -3.66 -27.61 14.10
N ILE A 332 -2.77 -27.97 15.04
CA ILE A 332 -2.42 -29.38 15.32
C ILE A 332 -2.55 -29.71 16.81
N LYS A 333 -2.84 -30.98 17.14
CA LYS A 333 -2.89 -31.42 18.54
C LYS A 333 -1.50 -31.30 19.16
N GLY A 334 -1.42 -30.72 20.36
CA GLY A 334 -0.22 -30.81 21.18
C GLY A 334 -0.09 -29.69 22.20
N ASP A 335 0.96 -29.83 23.00
CA ASP A 335 1.34 -28.90 24.05
C ASP A 335 2.68 -28.23 23.74
N ALA A 336 2.79 -26.98 24.15
CA ALA A 336 4.05 -26.24 24.07
C ALA A 336 5.10 -26.85 25.01
N LYS A 337 6.32 -27.02 24.50
CA LYS A 337 7.45 -27.69 25.17
C LYS A 337 8.48 -26.69 25.66
N ASN A 338 9.16 -27.02 26.76
CA ASN A 338 10.30 -26.25 27.25
C ASN A 338 11.60 -26.81 26.61
N PRO A 339 12.35 -26.04 25.81
CA PRO A 339 13.58 -26.52 25.17
C PRO A 339 14.67 -26.94 26.17
N MET A 340 14.58 -26.52 27.43
CA MET A 340 15.50 -26.96 28.49
C MET A 340 15.16 -28.34 29.08
N LYS A 341 13.97 -28.87 28.79
CA LYS A 341 13.47 -30.15 29.33
C LYS A 341 13.10 -31.16 28.26
N SER A 342 12.95 -30.74 27.02
CA SER A 342 12.42 -31.58 25.95
C SER A 342 13.01 -31.22 24.61
N ARG A 343 13.13 -32.21 23.73
CA ARG A 343 13.56 -32.01 22.34
C ARG A 343 12.52 -31.19 21.58
N ILE A 344 12.98 -30.15 20.89
CA ILE A 344 12.13 -29.32 20.01
C ILE A 344 12.36 -29.77 18.55
N PRO A 345 11.30 -29.96 17.76
CA PRO A 345 11.42 -30.19 16.33
C PRO A 345 12.20 -29.07 15.62
N LEU A 346 12.84 -29.43 14.51
CA LEU A 346 13.48 -28.46 13.64
C LEU A 346 12.57 -28.20 12.43
N ARG A 347 12.47 -26.94 12.03
CA ARG A 347 11.86 -26.51 10.77
C ARG A 347 12.97 -25.94 9.91
N ASN A 348 13.32 -26.61 8.81
CA ASN A 348 14.42 -26.23 7.92
C ASN A 348 15.75 -25.99 8.67
N GLY A 349 16.06 -26.86 9.65
CA GLY A 349 17.27 -26.74 10.47
C GLY A 349 17.23 -25.64 11.55
N VAL A 350 16.12 -24.92 11.69
CA VAL A 350 15.88 -23.91 12.73
C VAL A 350 15.04 -24.55 13.86
N PRO A 351 15.36 -24.33 15.15
CA PRO A 351 14.46 -24.72 16.24
C PRO A 351 13.07 -24.11 16.06
N ASP A 352 12.05 -24.97 16.02
CA ASP A 352 10.69 -24.53 15.73
C ASP A 352 10.03 -23.92 16.99
N VAL A 353 9.97 -22.60 17.03
CA VAL A 353 9.41 -21.86 18.16
C VAL A 353 7.91 -22.09 18.35
N ASP A 354 7.19 -22.58 17.33
CA ASP A 354 5.75 -22.86 17.43
C ASP A 354 5.48 -23.98 18.45
N TYR A 355 6.45 -24.89 18.62
CA TYR A 355 6.43 -25.93 19.64
C TYR A 355 6.94 -25.48 21.01
N MET A 356 7.42 -24.25 21.16
CA MET A 356 8.00 -23.77 22.42
C MET A 356 6.97 -23.02 23.27
N THR A 357 7.17 -23.01 24.59
CA THR A 357 6.37 -22.19 25.52
C THR A 357 6.42 -20.70 25.17
N TRP A 358 5.46 -19.93 25.71
CA TRP A 358 5.31 -18.49 25.46
C TRP A 358 6.57 -17.66 25.71
N ARG A 359 7.48 -18.17 26.55
CA ARG A 359 8.74 -17.50 26.86
C ARG A 359 9.70 -17.44 25.67
N TYR A 360 9.45 -18.12 24.55
CA TYR A 360 10.37 -18.16 23.42
C TYR A 360 9.76 -17.49 22.20
N VAL A 361 10.54 -16.60 21.57
CA VAL A 361 10.21 -15.88 20.32
C VAL A 361 11.43 -15.90 19.41
N MET A 362 11.23 -15.74 18.10
CA MET A 362 12.37 -15.54 17.20
C MET A 362 12.94 -14.14 17.42
N ALA A 363 14.26 -14.04 17.55
CA ALA A 363 14.96 -12.76 17.51
C ALA A 363 14.84 -12.15 16.12
N ASP A 364 14.73 -10.83 16.05
CA ASP A 364 14.89 -10.12 14.79
C ASP A 364 16.38 -9.96 14.51
N GLY A 365 16.86 -10.58 13.43
CA GLY A 365 18.26 -10.59 13.06
C GLY A 365 18.83 -9.22 12.68
N ASP A 366 17.99 -8.20 12.51
CA ASP A 366 18.39 -6.84 12.13
C ASP A 366 18.07 -5.81 13.21
N MET A 367 17.58 -6.23 14.38
CA MET A 367 17.32 -5.33 15.49
C MET A 367 18.58 -4.96 16.29
N LYS A 368 18.44 -3.87 17.06
CA LYS A 368 19.39 -3.45 18.08
C LYS A 368 18.95 -3.99 19.43
N TYR A 369 19.79 -4.82 20.05
CA TYR A 369 19.52 -5.39 21.38
C TYR A 369 20.42 -4.77 22.43
N THR A 370 19.86 -4.49 23.60
CA THR A 370 20.63 -4.23 24.83
C THR A 370 20.48 -5.43 25.76
N VAL A 371 21.60 -5.96 26.26
CA VAL A 371 21.65 -7.16 27.10
C VAL A 371 22.42 -6.84 28.37
N LEU A 372 21.87 -7.21 29.53
CA LEU A 372 22.47 -7.01 30.84
C LEU A 372 23.51 -8.08 31.17
N LYS A 373 24.42 -7.78 32.10
CA LYS A 373 25.46 -8.71 32.59
C LYS A 373 24.94 -10.07 32.98
N ALA A 374 23.87 -10.11 33.78
CA ALA A 374 23.26 -11.38 34.19
C ALA A 374 22.73 -12.17 32.99
N GLN A 375 22.16 -11.49 31.99
CA GLN A 375 21.51 -12.11 30.83
C GLN A 375 22.51 -12.72 29.85
N TYR A 376 23.60 -12.01 29.51
CA TYR A 376 24.61 -12.58 28.63
C TYR A 376 25.47 -13.62 29.36
N LYS A 377 25.70 -13.49 30.68
CA LYS A 377 26.37 -14.54 31.47
C LYS A 377 25.53 -15.82 31.55
N GLU A 378 24.21 -15.71 31.53
CA GLU A 378 23.30 -16.85 31.41
C GLU A 378 23.57 -17.64 30.11
N VAL A 379 23.79 -16.93 29.00
CA VAL A 379 24.14 -17.53 27.70
C VAL A 379 25.52 -18.20 27.77
N LEU A 380 26.53 -17.51 28.31
CA LEU A 380 27.89 -18.07 28.46
C LEU A 380 27.90 -19.35 29.29
N LYS A 381 27.14 -19.38 30.40
CA LYS A 381 27.00 -20.58 31.24
C LYS A 381 26.37 -21.73 30.45
N ARG A 382 25.25 -21.49 29.76
CA ARG A 382 24.62 -22.51 28.89
C ARG A 382 25.58 -23.01 27.83
N ASP A 383 26.33 -22.12 27.20
CA ASP A 383 27.24 -22.49 26.13
C ASP A 383 28.41 -23.35 26.64
N SER A 384 28.94 -23.07 27.84
CA SER A 384 29.94 -23.93 28.49
C SER A 384 29.39 -25.34 28.72
N TYR A 385 28.14 -25.49 29.18
CA TYR A 385 27.49 -26.81 29.27
C TYR A 385 27.27 -27.46 27.89
N CYS A 386 26.86 -26.69 26.88
CA CYS A 386 26.71 -27.22 25.53
C CYS A 386 28.03 -27.77 24.98
N LEU A 387 29.15 -27.06 25.21
CA LEU A 387 30.48 -27.52 24.85
C LEU A 387 30.87 -28.79 25.61
N PHE A 388 30.59 -28.84 26.91
CA PHE A 388 30.87 -30.02 27.72
C PHE A 388 30.14 -31.27 27.21
N LEU A 389 28.83 -31.13 26.96
CA LEU A 389 27.98 -32.25 26.56
C LEU A 389 28.20 -32.68 25.10
N ASN A 390 28.40 -31.72 24.19
CA ASN A 390 28.35 -31.97 22.74
C ASN A 390 29.70 -31.78 22.03
N LYS A 391 30.74 -31.32 22.73
CA LYS A 391 32.06 -30.95 22.16
C LYS A 391 32.01 -29.86 21.08
N LYS A 392 30.86 -29.18 20.93
CA LYS A 392 30.63 -28.12 19.96
C LYS A 392 29.47 -27.24 20.38
N LEU A 393 29.43 -26.04 19.83
CA LEU A 393 28.35 -25.10 20.08
C LEU A 393 27.13 -25.41 19.24
N SER A 394 25.97 -25.07 19.78
CA SER A 394 24.73 -25.08 19.01
C SER A 394 24.75 -23.98 17.94
N LYS A 395 24.22 -24.32 16.76
CA LYS A 395 23.98 -23.39 15.64
C LYS A 395 23.01 -22.27 16.01
N TYR A 396 22.20 -22.48 17.05
CA TYR A 396 21.28 -21.49 17.61
C TYR A 396 21.50 -21.35 19.11
N THR A 397 21.29 -20.15 19.62
CA THR A 397 21.21 -19.88 21.05
C THR A 397 19.96 -19.07 21.33
N PHE A 398 19.71 -18.79 22.60
CA PHE A 398 18.66 -17.88 22.99
C PHE A 398 19.11 -17.03 24.17
N PHE A 399 18.57 -15.82 24.28
CA PHE A 399 18.97 -14.83 25.28
C PHE A 399 17.79 -13.96 25.69
N LYS A 400 17.89 -13.27 26.83
CA LYS A 400 16.94 -12.23 27.24
C LYS A 400 17.50 -10.87 26.91
N SER A 401 16.66 -9.93 26.48
CA SER A 401 17.05 -8.53 26.34
C SER A 401 16.71 -7.74 27.62
N LYS A 402 17.32 -6.56 27.78
CA LYS A 402 16.96 -5.60 28.83
C LYS A 402 15.48 -5.19 28.75
N ALA A 403 14.96 -5.02 27.53
CA ALA A 403 13.59 -4.58 27.30
C ALA A 403 12.56 -5.72 27.42
N GLN A 404 12.99 -6.99 27.29
CA GLN A 404 12.19 -8.19 27.47
C GLN A 404 12.87 -9.22 28.39
N PRO A 405 12.97 -8.97 29.70
CA PRO A 405 13.62 -9.89 30.63
C PRO A 405 12.87 -11.23 30.80
N LYS A 406 11.59 -11.30 30.38
CA LYS A 406 10.75 -12.51 30.49
C LYS A 406 10.80 -13.42 29.26
N PHE A 407 11.30 -12.92 28.12
CA PHE A 407 11.36 -13.67 26.87
C PHE A 407 12.79 -14.07 26.52
N TYR A 408 12.91 -15.25 25.93
CA TYR A 408 14.09 -15.79 25.30
C TYR A 408 13.97 -15.60 23.79
N HIS A 409 14.82 -14.76 23.23
CA HIS A 409 14.95 -14.53 21.80
C HIS A 409 15.84 -15.62 21.20
N VAL A 410 15.26 -16.55 20.46
CA VAL A 410 15.96 -17.60 19.73
C VAL A 410 16.62 -17.00 18.50
N ILE A 411 17.93 -17.20 18.36
CA ILE A 411 18.73 -16.54 17.32
C ILE A 411 19.82 -17.48 16.78
N LYS A 412 20.18 -17.29 15.50
CA LYS A 412 21.37 -17.93 14.92
C LYS A 412 22.62 -17.53 15.70
N ARG A 413 23.51 -18.49 15.93
CA ARG A 413 24.77 -18.28 16.66
C ARG A 413 25.57 -17.12 16.08
N GLU A 414 25.67 -17.02 14.76
CA GLU A 414 26.48 -15.99 14.09
C GLU A 414 26.01 -14.56 14.37
N LYS A 415 24.71 -14.39 14.60
CA LYS A 415 24.12 -13.11 15.00
C LYS A 415 24.37 -12.82 16.48
N TRP A 416 24.27 -13.84 17.33
CA TRP A 416 24.67 -13.72 18.74
C TRP A 416 26.15 -13.37 18.90
N ASN A 417 27.02 -13.89 18.03
CA ASN A 417 28.45 -13.58 18.06
C ASN A 417 28.74 -12.09 17.85
N VAL A 418 27.83 -11.31 17.24
CA VAL A 418 27.93 -9.83 17.17
C VAL A 418 27.79 -9.21 18.56
N ILE A 419 26.89 -9.75 19.41
CA ILE A 419 26.72 -9.33 20.81
C ILE A 419 27.96 -9.75 21.62
N GLU A 420 28.45 -10.97 21.43
CA GLU A 420 29.68 -11.46 22.08
C GLU A 420 30.88 -10.58 21.75
N ARG A 421 31.08 -10.23 20.47
CA ARG A 421 32.16 -9.32 20.06
C ARG A 421 32.04 -7.93 20.68
N ALA A 422 30.82 -7.42 20.84
CA ALA A 422 30.59 -6.15 21.54
C ALA A 422 30.91 -6.25 23.04
N ILE A 423 30.63 -7.39 23.67
CA ILE A 423 31.04 -7.68 25.06
C ILE A 423 32.57 -7.71 25.15
N ASN A 424 33.22 -8.53 24.30
CA ASN A 424 34.67 -8.71 24.29
C ASN A 424 35.42 -7.40 24.04
N THR A 425 34.98 -6.62 23.05
CA THR A 425 35.56 -5.29 22.75
C THR A 425 35.56 -4.38 23.96
N LYS A 426 34.46 -4.37 24.75
CA LYS A 426 34.40 -3.57 25.98
C LYS A 426 35.34 -4.10 27.06
N ILE A 427 35.45 -5.42 27.20
CA ILE A 427 36.35 -6.04 28.19
C ILE A 427 37.80 -5.68 27.88
N VAL A 428 38.23 -5.94 26.64
CA VAL A 428 39.61 -5.67 26.17
C VAL A 428 39.95 -4.18 26.29
N LYS A 429 39.07 -3.28 25.83
CA LYS A 429 39.31 -1.82 25.92
C LYS A 429 39.44 -1.32 27.36
N LYS A 430 38.75 -1.94 28.32
CA LYS A 430 38.86 -1.54 29.72
C LYS A 430 40.19 -1.99 30.34
N ASN A 431 40.78 -3.06 29.82
CA ASN A 431 42.05 -3.63 30.26
C ASN A 431 42.18 -3.73 31.80
N LYS A 432 41.14 -4.24 32.46
CA LYS A 432 41.08 -4.37 33.93
C LYS A 432 40.72 -5.79 34.29
N ASN A 433 41.48 -6.37 35.23
CA ASN A 433 41.21 -7.71 35.75
C ASN A 433 39.77 -7.82 36.30
N GLY A 434 39.08 -8.93 36.00
CA GLY A 434 37.73 -9.21 36.46
C GLY A 434 36.63 -8.30 35.89
N TYR A 435 36.94 -7.39 34.97
CA TYR A 435 35.95 -6.46 34.43
C TYR A 435 34.96 -7.13 33.48
N TRP A 436 33.68 -6.86 33.71
CA TRP A 436 32.57 -7.26 32.84
C TRP A 436 31.60 -6.09 32.70
N PRO A 437 31.24 -5.67 31.47
CA PRO A 437 30.35 -4.54 31.26
C PRO A 437 28.97 -4.80 31.87
N TYR A 438 28.41 -3.83 32.61
CA TYR A 438 27.08 -3.98 33.20
C TYR A 438 25.99 -4.24 32.15
N GLN A 439 26.09 -3.58 30.99
CA GLN A 439 25.23 -3.82 29.84
C GLN A 439 25.99 -3.63 28.52
N VAL A 440 25.54 -4.32 27.49
CA VAL A 440 26.07 -4.20 26.12
C VAL A 440 24.92 -4.00 25.15
N THR A 441 25.13 -3.09 24.20
CA THR A 441 24.17 -2.82 23.13
C THR A 441 24.84 -3.16 21.81
N ALA A 442 24.19 -3.97 20.99
CA ALA A 442 24.69 -4.37 19.68
C ALA A 442 23.60 -4.19 18.62
N ASN A 443 23.96 -3.58 17.49
CA ASN A 443 23.13 -3.53 16.30
C ASN A 443 23.47 -4.73 15.41
N LEU A 444 22.48 -5.59 15.14
CA LEU A 444 22.67 -6.83 14.39
C LEU A 444 22.49 -6.66 12.87
N LYS A 445 21.92 -5.53 12.42
CA LYS A 445 21.62 -5.28 11.01
C LYS A 445 22.86 -5.44 10.14
N GLY A 446 22.77 -6.32 9.14
CA GLY A 446 23.85 -6.59 8.19
C GLY A 446 25.14 -7.15 8.81
N LYS A 447 25.12 -7.59 10.08
CA LYS A 447 26.30 -8.13 10.77
C LYS A 447 26.09 -9.59 11.15
N SER A 448 27.14 -10.39 10.99
CA SER A 448 27.25 -11.75 11.48
C SER A 448 28.74 -12.09 11.66
N TYR A 449 29.05 -12.95 12.62
CA TYR A 449 30.40 -13.49 12.80
C TYR A 449 30.33 -15.00 12.95
N THR A 450 31.06 -15.74 12.13
CA THR A 450 31.11 -17.21 12.18
C THR A 450 31.63 -17.71 13.53
N TYR A 451 32.63 -17.01 14.06
CA TYR A 451 33.37 -17.42 15.25
C TYR A 451 32.94 -16.62 16.48
N PRO A 452 32.52 -17.28 17.56
CA PRO A 452 32.23 -16.61 18.82
C PRO A 452 33.50 -16.07 19.48
N GLU A 453 33.32 -15.02 20.29
CA GLU A 453 34.39 -14.42 21.09
C GLU A 453 34.07 -14.60 22.57
N VAL A 454 35.08 -15.02 23.35
CA VAL A 454 34.99 -15.25 24.81
C VAL A 454 34.10 -16.43 25.21
N ARG A 455 34.72 -17.51 25.71
CA ARG A 455 34.05 -18.59 26.45
C ARG A 455 34.89 -19.09 27.63
N ASP A 456 34.16 -19.83 28.44
CA ASP A 456 34.49 -20.45 29.71
C ASP A 456 34.15 -19.64 30.95
N VAL A 457 33.41 -20.31 31.82
CA VAL A 457 33.06 -19.87 33.16
C VAL A 457 33.78 -20.85 34.07
N GLN A 458 34.90 -20.42 34.64
CA GLN A 458 35.66 -21.19 35.63
C GLN A 458 34.69 -21.72 36.69
N ASN A 459 34.58 -23.05 36.80
CA ASN A 459 33.60 -23.69 37.69
C ASN A 459 34.21 -24.80 38.55
N THR A 460 35.53 -25.00 38.50
CA THR A 460 36.21 -26.05 39.27
C THR A 460 37.53 -25.50 39.81
N GLY A 461 37.82 -25.72 41.10
CA GLY A 461 39.10 -25.32 41.70
C GLY A 461 40.30 -26.06 41.10
N TYR A 462 41.49 -25.46 41.17
CA TYR A 462 42.79 -25.99 40.71
C TYR A 462 42.88 -26.41 39.22
N THR A 463 42.28 -25.63 38.31
CA THR A 463 42.22 -25.94 36.86
C THR A 463 42.93 -24.93 35.95
N CYS A 464 43.94 -24.19 36.42
CA CYS A 464 44.64 -23.19 35.59
C CYS A 464 45.15 -23.75 34.24
N GLY A 465 45.65 -24.99 34.22
CA GLY A 465 46.04 -25.71 33.00
C GLY A 465 44.85 -25.94 32.06
N PRO A 466 43.81 -26.70 32.47
CA PRO A 466 42.62 -26.94 31.65
C PRO A 466 41.89 -25.67 31.21
N THR A 467 41.82 -24.63 32.06
CA THR A 467 41.27 -23.32 31.69
C THR A 467 42.08 -22.73 30.55
N SER A 468 43.41 -22.76 30.66
CA SER A 468 44.28 -22.20 29.63
C SER A 468 44.15 -22.99 28.32
N CYS A 469 44.11 -24.33 28.39
CA CYS A 469 43.83 -25.19 27.23
C CYS A 469 42.48 -24.86 26.56
N SER A 470 41.45 -24.60 27.37
CA SER A 470 40.14 -24.15 26.88
C SER A 470 40.26 -22.83 26.13
N MET A 471 40.95 -21.83 26.70
CA MET A 471 41.19 -20.56 26.03
C MET A 471 41.94 -20.72 24.70
N CYS A 472 42.98 -21.54 24.67
CA CYS A 472 43.71 -21.88 23.44
C CYS A 472 42.82 -22.51 22.38
N SER A 473 41.96 -23.45 22.79
CA SER A 473 41.01 -24.08 21.88
C SER A 473 40.03 -23.08 21.24
N GLN A 474 39.67 -22.02 21.97
CA GLN A 474 38.78 -20.97 21.49
C GLN A 474 39.50 -20.03 20.51
N VAL A 475 40.74 -19.64 20.82
CA VAL A 475 41.60 -18.85 19.92
C VAL A 475 41.78 -19.58 18.59
N LEU A 476 42.01 -20.90 18.65
CA LEU A 476 42.13 -21.78 17.49
C LEU A 476 40.79 -22.27 16.94
N ARG A 477 39.65 -21.71 17.39
CA ARG A 477 38.30 -21.92 16.84
C ARG A 477 37.81 -23.37 16.84
N ASN A 478 38.29 -24.17 17.79
CA ASN A 478 37.91 -25.56 18.02
C ASN A 478 36.98 -25.72 19.24
N TYR A 479 36.98 -24.75 20.16
CA TYR A 479 35.98 -24.56 21.24
C TYR A 479 35.74 -25.78 22.16
N TYR A 480 36.75 -26.21 22.89
CA TYR A 480 36.61 -27.20 23.97
C TYR A 480 36.52 -26.48 25.32
N CYS A 481 35.61 -26.91 26.20
CA CYS A 481 35.50 -26.32 27.53
C CYS A 481 36.52 -26.90 28.52
N GLU A 482 36.83 -26.14 29.57
CA GLU A 482 37.73 -26.49 30.66
C GLU A 482 37.36 -27.84 31.29
N LYS A 483 36.08 -28.08 31.56
CA LYS A 483 35.64 -29.33 32.19
C LYS A 483 35.95 -30.56 31.33
N TYR A 484 35.74 -30.46 30.02
CA TYR A 484 36.04 -31.56 29.09
C TYR A 484 37.54 -31.82 29.01
N LEU A 485 38.34 -30.76 28.87
CA LEU A 485 39.80 -30.83 28.82
C LEU A 485 40.38 -31.30 30.15
N GLY A 486 39.82 -30.86 31.27
CA GLY A 486 40.23 -31.23 32.62
C GLY A 486 40.01 -32.72 32.89
N GLN A 487 38.86 -33.26 32.52
CA GLN A 487 38.59 -34.71 32.57
C GLN A 487 39.57 -35.50 31.70
N LYS A 488 39.86 -35.01 30.49
CA LYS A 488 40.83 -35.67 29.60
C LYS A 488 42.27 -35.58 30.11
N ALA A 489 42.61 -34.50 30.81
CA ALA A 489 43.93 -34.28 31.39
C ALA A 489 44.13 -34.98 32.75
N GLY A 490 43.10 -35.67 33.28
CA GLY A 490 43.17 -36.32 34.59
C GLY A 490 43.15 -35.34 35.78
N SER A 491 42.58 -34.15 35.59
CA SER A 491 42.53 -33.10 36.62
C SER A 491 41.55 -33.46 37.72
N ASN A 492 41.92 -33.28 38.98
CA ASN A 492 41.04 -33.50 40.13
C ASN A 492 41.07 -32.29 41.09
N SER A 493 40.22 -32.30 42.12
CA SER A 493 40.07 -31.18 43.06
C SER A 493 41.25 -30.96 44.01
N TYR A 494 42.20 -31.90 44.06
CA TYR A 494 43.32 -31.92 45.03
C TYR A 494 44.68 -31.70 44.38
N SER A 495 44.81 -31.99 43.09
CA SER A 495 46.04 -31.88 42.32
C SER A 495 45.72 -31.29 40.94
N GLY A 496 46.53 -30.32 40.51
CA GLY A 496 46.43 -29.73 39.18
C GLY A 496 46.75 -30.75 38.08
N SER A 497 46.74 -30.32 36.82
CA SER A 497 47.07 -31.20 35.69
C SER A 497 48.57 -31.25 35.43
N SER A 498 49.10 -32.43 35.12
CA SER A 498 50.48 -32.55 34.61
C SER A 498 50.59 -32.00 33.18
N THR A 499 51.78 -31.53 32.80
CA THR A 499 52.08 -31.09 31.42
C THR A 499 51.75 -32.18 30.39
N SER A 500 52.07 -33.45 30.69
CA SER A 500 51.76 -34.58 29.81
C SER A 500 50.26 -34.83 29.71
N GLY A 501 49.51 -34.68 30.81
CA GLY A 501 48.05 -34.79 30.80
C GLY A 501 47.38 -33.70 29.97
N LEU A 502 47.84 -32.45 30.08
CA LEU A 502 47.35 -31.34 29.26
C LEU A 502 47.64 -31.55 27.77
N LYS A 503 48.86 -31.99 27.44
CA LYS A 503 49.24 -32.34 26.07
C LYS A 503 48.33 -33.44 25.51
N TYR A 504 48.16 -34.53 26.27
CA TYR A 504 47.29 -35.64 25.88
C TYR A 504 45.84 -35.19 25.64
N ALA A 505 45.28 -34.35 26.53
CA ALA A 505 43.93 -33.84 26.39
C ALA A 505 43.73 -33.03 25.10
N LEU A 506 44.69 -32.16 24.78
CA LEU A 506 44.67 -31.37 23.55
C LEU A 506 44.88 -32.23 22.30
N GLU A 507 45.77 -33.21 22.31
CA GLU A 507 45.98 -34.11 21.17
C GLU A 507 44.73 -34.95 20.87
N LYS A 508 43.98 -35.37 21.90
CA LYS A 508 42.65 -36.02 21.74
C LYS A 508 41.57 -35.09 21.17
N CYS A 509 41.83 -33.79 21.18
CA CYS A 509 41.01 -32.76 20.56
C CYS A 509 41.58 -32.31 19.20
N ASN A 510 42.46 -33.12 18.59
CA ASN A 510 43.12 -32.88 17.31
C ASN A 510 44.05 -31.65 17.27
N PHE A 511 44.53 -31.19 18.42
CA PHE A 511 45.58 -30.17 18.46
C PHE A 511 46.96 -30.80 18.28
N LYS A 512 47.82 -30.13 17.51
CA LYS A 512 49.25 -30.43 17.50
C LYS A 512 49.91 -29.66 18.64
N CYS A 513 50.50 -30.37 19.59
CA CYS A 513 51.09 -29.77 20.79
C CYS A 513 52.60 -29.95 20.82
N SER A 514 53.33 -28.88 21.11
CA SER A 514 54.78 -28.92 21.34
C SER A 514 55.08 -28.29 22.70
N TYR A 515 56.00 -28.91 23.44
CA TYR A 515 56.43 -28.44 24.75
C TYR A 515 57.81 -27.79 24.65
N PHE A 516 57.96 -26.65 25.30
CA PHE A 516 59.19 -25.86 25.34
C PHE A 516 59.50 -25.55 26.82
N TYR A 517 60.72 -25.86 27.27
CA TYR A 517 61.21 -25.63 28.63
C TYR A 517 62.43 -24.70 28.64
N LYS A 518 62.53 -23.81 29.65
CA LYS A 518 63.65 -22.86 29.87
C LYS A 518 64.07 -22.08 28.60
N SER A 519 65.32 -22.20 28.17
CA SER A 519 65.98 -21.42 27.09
C SER A 519 65.36 -21.61 25.70
N SER A 520 64.37 -22.48 25.56
CA SER A 520 63.67 -22.73 24.30
C SER A 520 62.53 -21.75 23.99
N PHE A 521 62.35 -20.69 24.78
CA PHE A 521 61.31 -19.67 24.55
C PHE A 521 61.40 -19.03 23.15
N ASN A 522 62.61 -18.75 22.64
CA ASN A 522 62.78 -18.24 21.26
C ASN A 522 62.31 -19.25 20.19
N LYS A 523 62.47 -20.55 20.44
CA LYS A 523 61.93 -21.60 19.56
C LYS A 523 60.39 -21.64 19.64
N ALA A 524 59.82 -21.46 20.82
CA ALA A 524 58.38 -21.34 21.03
C ALA A 524 57.80 -20.13 20.27
N LEU A 525 58.44 -18.95 20.39
CA LEU A 525 58.08 -17.73 19.64
C LEU A 525 58.08 -17.96 18.12
N LYS A 526 59.08 -18.67 17.58
CA LYS A 526 59.15 -19.00 16.15
C LYS A 526 57.98 -19.90 15.70
N GLN A 527 57.51 -20.81 16.55
CA GLN A 527 56.32 -21.62 16.24
C GLN A 527 55.03 -20.81 16.39
N LEU A 528 54.93 -19.91 17.38
CA LEU A 528 53.77 -19.03 17.54
C LEU A 528 53.55 -18.13 16.32
N LYS A 529 54.64 -17.59 15.74
CA LYS A 529 54.62 -16.80 14.51
C LYS A 529 53.99 -17.53 13.31
N LYS A 530 53.86 -18.86 13.35
CA LYS A 530 53.20 -19.67 12.31
C LYS A 530 51.67 -19.78 12.48
N GLY A 531 51.07 -19.03 13.43
CA GLY A 531 49.62 -19.01 13.65
C GLY A 531 49.12 -19.93 14.77
N GLY A 532 49.99 -20.29 15.72
CA GLY A 532 49.62 -21.06 16.92
C GLY A 532 49.24 -20.20 18.12
N CYS A 533 48.77 -20.83 19.19
CA CYS A 533 48.56 -20.21 20.50
C CYS A 533 49.52 -20.82 21.54
N ALA A 534 49.91 -20.04 22.56
CA ALA A 534 50.78 -20.52 23.63
C ALA A 534 50.03 -20.61 24.95
N LEU A 535 50.36 -21.67 25.69
CA LEU A 535 50.09 -21.82 27.10
C LEU A 535 51.39 -21.55 27.84
N VAL A 536 51.42 -20.51 28.65
CA VAL A 536 52.56 -20.22 29.54
C VAL A 536 52.09 -20.53 30.96
N PHE A 537 52.74 -21.50 31.61
CA PHE A 537 52.44 -21.86 32.98
C PHE A 537 53.74 -22.14 33.72
N HIS A 538 53.72 -21.81 35.01
CA HIS A 538 54.81 -22.11 35.93
C HIS A 538 54.68 -23.59 36.33
N THR A 539 55.71 -24.39 36.07
CA THR A 539 55.81 -25.74 36.61
C THR A 539 56.45 -25.65 37.99
N TRP A 540 55.87 -26.28 39.01
CA TRP A 540 56.52 -26.44 40.31
C TRP A 540 57.61 -27.51 40.16
N ASN A 541 58.78 -27.08 39.73
CA ASN A 541 60.06 -27.79 39.80
C ASN A 541 61.18 -26.77 39.82
#